data_AF-A0A2D5V6K9-F1
#
_entry.id   AF-A0A2D5V6K9-F1
#
_cell.length_a   1.000
_cell.length_b   1.000
_cell.length_c   1.000
_cell.angle_alpha   90.00
_cell.angle_beta   90.00
_cell.angle_gamma   90.00
#
_symmetry.space_group_name_H-M   'P 1'
#
loop_
_entity.id
_entity.type
_entity.pdbx_description
1 polymer ?
#
loop_
_entity_poly.entity_id
_entity_poly.type
_entity_poly.pdbx_seq_one_letter_code
_entity_poly.pdbx_strand_id
1 'polypeptide(L)'
;MDESKEQLEMVKWMQDNLFHFSAKTVNSNATSAGVRVGKDEALNLPYVSVRTLLHEGREIGLDYLGGAVNAFKFKRLRQFLGEAGGEAEPDAPRQEFRQSYQQATAAHIEQGTHYVGPRLRQLLIPKGDGYVSLTPLGAAGLCETIRGVSNKRQEDRKAEAKESGIGRDRRVRQFSVGGSNPQNVGGRVREMRPFVFANFPRRWESERRAFAIYHKGFWPFLPKRLVERYADWLKIQKGPHPELLVTMRLKEEEEKHIRLLVKSVEAQAESAATLLDKHRDVLPASPETKPDTLSPCSLEQGWLQPTLRSPAWRAAMAQWLVEKLANFRLGHTSDGHPIRMLLTPEDRHRLTRMLEEV
;
A
#
# COMPACT_ATOMS: atom_id res chain seq x y z
N MET A 1 -9.93 -53.55 1.21
CA MET A 1 -10.30 -52.83 -0.03
C MET A 1 -9.10 -52.93 -0.94
N ASP A 2 -9.32 -53.34 -2.20
CA ASP A 2 -8.24 -53.58 -3.15
C ASP A 2 -7.54 -52.26 -3.53
N GLU A 3 -6.28 -52.10 -3.14
CA GLU A 3 -5.48 -50.89 -3.29
C GLU A 3 -5.38 -50.44 -4.76
N SER A 4 -5.40 -51.41 -5.69
CA SER A 4 -5.42 -51.19 -7.14
C SER A 4 -6.70 -50.47 -7.61
N LYS A 5 -7.85 -50.83 -7.04
CA LYS A 5 -9.15 -50.22 -7.39
C LYS A 5 -9.23 -48.77 -6.90
N GLU A 6 -8.74 -48.50 -5.69
CA GLU A 6 -8.74 -47.16 -5.10
C GLU A 6 -7.82 -46.21 -5.87
N GLN A 7 -6.65 -46.70 -6.32
CA GLN A 7 -5.74 -45.93 -7.18
C GLN A 7 -6.40 -45.60 -8.53
N LEU A 8 -7.07 -46.56 -9.17
CA LEU A 8 -7.77 -46.35 -10.43
C LEU A 8 -8.90 -45.31 -10.28
N GLU A 9 -9.66 -45.36 -9.19
CA GLU A 9 -10.70 -44.37 -8.87
C GLU A 9 -10.12 -42.97 -8.65
N MET A 10 -8.95 -42.86 -8.00
CA MET A 10 -8.26 -41.59 -7.84
C MET A 10 -7.77 -41.04 -9.18
N VAL A 11 -7.17 -41.87 -10.04
CA VAL A 11 -6.71 -41.46 -11.38
C VAL A 11 -7.87 -40.93 -12.21
N LYS A 12 -8.99 -41.65 -12.25
CA LYS A 12 -10.20 -41.18 -12.95
C LYS A 12 -10.71 -39.86 -12.37
N TRP A 13 -10.73 -39.74 -11.04
CA TRP A 13 -11.13 -38.49 -10.39
C TRP A 13 -10.21 -37.32 -10.78
N MET A 14 -8.89 -37.53 -10.82
CA MET A 14 -7.91 -36.52 -11.23
C MET A 14 -8.12 -36.08 -12.68
N GLN A 15 -8.43 -37.02 -13.58
CA GLN A 15 -8.74 -36.73 -14.98
C GLN A 15 -9.93 -35.78 -15.06
N ASP A 16 -11.02 -36.06 -14.35
CA ASP A 16 -12.29 -35.36 -14.54
C ASP A 16 -12.46 -34.09 -13.70
N ASN A 17 -11.73 -33.95 -12.58
CA ASN A 17 -12.08 -32.96 -11.54
C ASN A 17 -11.02 -31.90 -11.27
N LEU A 18 -9.89 -31.89 -11.99
CA LEU A 18 -8.79 -30.97 -11.74
C LEU A 18 -8.61 -29.96 -12.88
N PHE A 19 -8.59 -28.68 -12.53
CA PHE A 19 -8.66 -27.56 -13.46
C PHE A 19 -7.66 -26.45 -13.13
N HIS A 20 -7.22 -25.75 -14.18
CA HIS A 20 -6.40 -24.55 -14.03
C HIS A 20 -7.26 -23.33 -13.66
N PHE A 21 -8.45 -23.25 -14.24
CA PHE A 21 -9.37 -22.12 -14.10
C PHE A 21 -10.72 -22.57 -13.54
N SER A 22 -11.33 -21.75 -12.67
CA SER A 22 -12.63 -22.06 -12.04
C SER A 22 -13.52 -20.82 -11.90
N ALA A 23 -14.80 -20.98 -12.26
CA ALA A 23 -15.86 -19.98 -12.12
C ALA A 23 -16.22 -19.68 -10.65
N LYS A 24 -16.06 -20.65 -9.76
CA LYS A 24 -16.37 -20.49 -8.32
C LYS A 24 -15.49 -19.42 -7.67
N THR A 25 -14.29 -19.20 -8.21
CA THR A 25 -13.35 -18.18 -7.72
C THR A 25 -13.80 -16.75 -8.02
N VAL A 26 -14.64 -16.57 -9.05
CA VAL A 26 -15.26 -15.28 -9.40
C VAL A 26 -16.46 -15.02 -8.48
N ASN A 27 -17.31 -16.03 -8.31
CA ASN A 27 -18.44 -15.99 -7.39
C ASN A 27 -18.74 -17.42 -6.90
N SER A 28 -18.72 -17.63 -5.58
CA SER A 28 -18.92 -18.96 -4.97
C SER A 28 -20.29 -19.57 -5.28
N ASN A 29 -21.29 -18.72 -5.58
CA ASN A 29 -22.65 -19.11 -5.92
C ASN A 29 -22.90 -19.20 -7.44
N ALA A 30 -21.87 -18.99 -8.27
CA ALA A 30 -21.96 -19.28 -9.70
C ALA A 30 -22.10 -20.80 -9.93
N THR A 31 -22.69 -21.17 -11.06
CA THR A 31 -22.64 -22.55 -11.56
C THR A 31 -21.17 -22.98 -11.71
N SER A 32 -20.86 -24.21 -11.31
CA SER A 32 -19.49 -24.73 -11.45
C SER A 32 -19.13 -24.81 -12.93
N ALA A 33 -18.04 -24.15 -13.30
CA ALA A 33 -17.42 -24.26 -14.60
C ALA A 33 -15.90 -24.18 -14.45
N GLY A 34 -15.19 -24.90 -15.30
CA GLY A 34 -13.74 -24.99 -15.22
C GLY A 34 -13.09 -25.32 -16.56
N VAL A 35 -11.83 -24.91 -16.67
CA VAL A 35 -10.99 -25.16 -17.83
C VAL A 35 -9.63 -25.65 -17.36
N ARG A 36 -9.19 -26.80 -17.87
CA ARG A 36 -7.81 -27.28 -17.76
C ARG A 36 -7.18 -27.16 -19.14
N VAL A 37 -6.20 -26.28 -19.25
CA VAL A 37 -5.33 -26.15 -20.42
C VAL A 37 -4.44 -27.38 -20.60
N GLY A 38 -4.35 -27.90 -21.82
CA GLY A 38 -3.43 -28.97 -22.21
C GLY A 38 -1.99 -28.48 -22.48
N LYS A 39 -1.02 -29.39 -22.45
CA LYS A 39 0.39 -29.03 -22.71
C LYS A 39 0.63 -28.51 -24.13
N ASP A 40 -0.11 -29.02 -25.09
CA ASP A 40 -0.10 -28.64 -26.51
C ASP A 40 -0.66 -27.24 -26.76
N GLU A 41 -1.41 -26.69 -25.81
CA GLU A 41 -1.92 -25.32 -25.87
C GLU A 41 -0.96 -24.27 -25.29
N ALA A 42 0.27 -24.66 -24.91
CA ALA A 42 1.28 -23.74 -24.41
C ALA A 42 1.60 -22.62 -25.43
N LEU A 43 1.90 -21.41 -24.94
CA LEU A 43 2.19 -20.24 -25.77
C LEU A 43 3.49 -19.56 -25.40
N ASN A 44 4.29 -19.17 -26.39
CA ASN A 44 5.44 -18.30 -26.19
C ASN A 44 5.02 -16.82 -26.32
N LEU A 45 4.68 -16.17 -25.22
CA LEU A 45 4.27 -14.77 -25.16
C LEU A 45 4.93 -14.07 -23.97
N PRO A 46 5.15 -12.74 -24.02
CA PRO A 46 5.83 -11.99 -22.96
C PRO A 46 4.98 -11.76 -21.70
N TYR A 47 3.86 -12.48 -21.55
CA TYR A 47 2.92 -12.34 -20.44
C TYR A 47 3.04 -13.52 -19.48
N VAL A 48 2.79 -13.29 -18.19
CA VAL A 48 2.73 -14.39 -17.20
C VAL A 48 1.29 -14.92 -17.14
N SER A 49 1.10 -16.17 -17.55
CA SER A 49 -0.18 -16.86 -17.60
C SER A 49 0.03 -18.38 -17.47
N VAL A 50 -1.04 -19.16 -17.31
CA VAL A 50 -0.94 -20.63 -17.31
C VAL A 50 -0.26 -21.14 -18.58
N ARG A 51 -0.71 -20.68 -19.77
CA ARG A 51 -0.21 -21.13 -21.07
C ARG A 51 1.27 -20.81 -21.30
N THR A 52 1.71 -19.65 -20.81
CA THR A 52 3.11 -19.22 -20.98
C THR A 52 4.05 -19.89 -20.01
N LEU A 53 3.60 -20.18 -18.78
CA LEU A 53 4.40 -20.97 -17.85
C LEU A 53 4.48 -22.44 -18.26
N LEU A 54 3.43 -23.00 -18.87
CA LEU A 54 3.47 -24.33 -19.48
C LEU A 54 4.50 -24.39 -20.63
N HIS A 55 4.61 -23.33 -21.44
CA HIS A 55 5.63 -23.25 -22.50
C HIS A 55 7.05 -23.33 -21.95
N GLU A 56 7.28 -22.67 -20.81
CA GLU A 56 8.55 -22.70 -20.06
C GLU A 56 8.78 -24.02 -19.30
N GLY A 57 7.95 -25.05 -19.52
CA GLY A 57 8.05 -26.34 -18.85
C GLY A 57 7.71 -26.30 -17.36
N ARG A 58 7.00 -25.26 -16.88
CA ARG A 58 6.60 -25.16 -15.49
C ARG A 58 5.26 -25.84 -15.26
N GLU A 59 5.20 -26.66 -14.22
CA GLU A 59 3.95 -27.23 -13.73
C GLU A 59 3.17 -26.18 -12.93
N ILE A 60 1.89 -26.01 -13.27
CA ILE A 60 0.97 -25.12 -12.55
C ILE A 60 0.02 -26.00 -11.73
N GLY A 61 -0.13 -25.68 -10.45
CA GLY A 61 -1.03 -26.41 -9.57
C GLY A 61 -2.47 -26.40 -10.10
N LEU A 62 -3.10 -27.57 -10.12
CA LEU A 62 -4.52 -27.69 -10.44
C LEU A 62 -5.36 -27.56 -9.17
N ASP A 63 -6.63 -27.21 -9.33
CA ASP A 63 -7.61 -27.15 -8.25
C ASP A 63 -8.92 -27.83 -8.69
N TYR A 64 -9.76 -28.22 -7.72
CA TYR A 64 -11.06 -28.82 -8.01
C TYR A 64 -12.18 -27.78 -8.14
N LEU A 65 -13.27 -28.16 -8.83
CA LEU A 65 -14.44 -27.29 -9.01
C LEU A 65 -15.43 -27.37 -7.85
N GLY A 66 -15.09 -26.76 -6.73
CA GLY A 66 -15.98 -26.60 -5.58
C GLY A 66 -16.55 -27.92 -5.00
N GLY A 67 -17.32 -27.76 -3.92
CA GLY A 67 -17.94 -28.87 -3.20
C GLY A 67 -17.01 -29.56 -2.19
N ALA A 68 -17.48 -29.68 -0.95
CA ALA A 68 -16.72 -30.27 0.16
C ALA A 68 -16.30 -31.73 -0.08
N VAL A 69 -17.05 -32.49 -0.90
CA VAL A 69 -16.71 -33.88 -1.26
C VAL A 69 -15.37 -33.96 -1.98
N ASN A 70 -15.07 -32.99 -2.86
CA ASN A 70 -13.81 -32.93 -3.59
C ASN A 70 -12.65 -32.47 -2.70
N ALA A 71 -12.92 -31.71 -1.63
CA ALA A 71 -11.91 -31.20 -0.72
C ALA A 71 -11.12 -32.31 -0.02
N PHE A 72 -11.79 -33.41 0.37
CA PHE A 72 -11.13 -34.55 1.01
C PHE A 72 -10.19 -35.28 0.05
N LYS A 73 -10.67 -35.60 -1.17
CA LYS A 73 -9.85 -36.24 -2.22
C LYS A 73 -8.66 -35.37 -2.61
N PHE A 74 -8.90 -34.07 -2.75
CA PHE A 74 -7.85 -33.09 -3.05
C PHE A 74 -6.81 -32.98 -1.94
N LYS A 75 -7.23 -33.01 -0.67
CA LYS A 75 -6.29 -33.01 0.48
C LYS A 75 -5.35 -34.22 0.40
N ARG A 76 -5.90 -35.42 0.14
CA ARG A 76 -5.10 -36.65 0.00
C ARG A 76 -4.16 -36.59 -1.21
N LEU A 77 -4.64 -36.09 -2.35
CA LEU A 77 -3.80 -35.82 -3.52
C LEU A 77 -2.58 -34.95 -3.17
N ARG A 78 -2.77 -33.85 -2.43
CA ARG A 78 -1.67 -32.98 -2.02
C ARG A 78 -0.65 -33.67 -1.10
N GLN A 79 -1.10 -34.59 -0.25
CA GLN A 79 -0.20 -35.42 0.58
C GLN A 79 0.67 -36.34 -0.30
N PHE A 80 0.08 -37.01 -1.30
CA PHE A 80 0.83 -37.85 -2.24
C PHE A 80 1.83 -37.05 -3.10
N LEU A 81 1.46 -35.85 -3.51
CA LEU A 81 2.35 -34.97 -4.28
C LEU A 81 3.47 -34.36 -3.41
N GLY A 82 3.33 -34.40 -2.08
CA GLY A 82 4.27 -33.78 -1.13
C GLY A 82 4.19 -32.25 -1.14
N GLU A 83 3.02 -31.69 -1.43
CA GLU A 83 2.82 -30.24 -1.44
C GLU A 83 2.65 -29.64 -0.04
N ALA A 84 2.98 -28.35 0.11
CA ALA A 84 2.87 -27.63 1.38
C ALA A 84 1.45 -27.70 1.99
N GLY A 85 1.34 -28.26 3.20
CA GLY A 85 0.08 -28.39 3.94
C GLY A 85 -0.48 -29.82 4.03
N GLY A 86 0.20 -30.80 3.44
CA GLY A 86 0.01 -32.22 3.73
C GLY A 86 1.25 -32.81 4.41
N GLU A 87 1.09 -33.51 5.52
CA GLU A 87 2.14 -34.39 6.03
C GLU A 87 2.42 -35.44 4.94
N ALA A 88 3.66 -35.49 4.47
CA ALA A 88 4.03 -36.35 3.37
C ALA A 88 3.98 -37.80 3.84
N GLU A 89 3.20 -38.63 3.13
CA GLU A 89 3.06 -40.04 3.49
C GLU A 89 4.42 -40.75 3.31
N PRO A 90 4.94 -41.46 4.34
CA PRO A 90 6.30 -42.02 4.34
C PRO A 90 6.52 -43.05 3.22
N ASP A 91 5.51 -43.86 2.93
CA ASP A 91 5.63 -45.08 2.11
C ASP A 91 4.91 -45.02 0.76
N ALA A 92 4.36 -43.86 0.37
CA ALA A 92 3.69 -43.73 -0.93
C ALA A 92 4.72 -43.81 -2.08
N PRO A 93 4.46 -44.58 -3.17
CA PRO A 93 5.28 -44.56 -4.39
C PRO A 93 5.10 -43.21 -5.12
N ARG A 94 5.76 -42.16 -4.58
CA ARG A 94 5.59 -40.76 -5.00
C ARG A 94 5.88 -40.57 -6.49
N GLN A 95 6.79 -41.36 -7.07
CA GLN A 95 7.20 -41.21 -8.46
C GLN A 95 6.16 -41.78 -9.45
N GLU A 96 5.67 -42.99 -9.23
CA GLU A 96 4.63 -43.62 -10.08
C GLU A 96 3.31 -42.85 -10.00
N PHE A 97 2.94 -42.39 -8.80
CA PHE A 97 1.76 -41.57 -8.62
C PHE A 97 1.90 -40.19 -9.29
N ARG A 98 3.09 -39.56 -9.23
CA ARG A 98 3.36 -38.31 -9.97
C ARG A 98 3.27 -38.50 -11.48
N GLN A 99 3.77 -39.62 -12.02
CA GLN A 99 3.62 -39.94 -13.44
C GLN A 99 2.15 -40.11 -13.82
N SER A 100 1.39 -40.85 -12.99
CA SER A 100 -0.05 -41.05 -13.18
C SER A 100 -0.81 -39.73 -13.13
N TYR A 101 -0.47 -38.84 -12.19
CA TYR A 101 -1.01 -37.48 -12.12
C TYR A 101 -0.69 -36.66 -13.36
N GLN A 102 0.57 -36.66 -13.82
CA GLN A 102 1.00 -35.93 -15.01
C GLN A 102 0.29 -36.42 -16.27
N GLN A 103 0.09 -37.74 -16.41
CA GLN A 103 -0.65 -38.33 -17.52
C GLN A 103 -2.15 -38.00 -17.44
N ALA A 104 -2.76 -38.16 -16.27
CA ALA A 104 -4.18 -37.87 -16.02
C ALA A 104 -4.55 -36.41 -16.30
N THR A 105 -3.59 -35.50 -16.12
CA THR A 105 -3.82 -34.06 -16.19
C THR A 105 -3.21 -33.38 -17.42
N ALA A 106 -2.64 -34.15 -18.35
CA ALA A 106 -1.98 -33.61 -19.54
C ALA A 106 -2.95 -33.01 -20.57
N ALA A 107 -4.17 -33.55 -20.65
CA ALA A 107 -5.14 -33.21 -21.69
C ALA A 107 -6.01 -31.99 -21.33
N HIS A 108 -6.39 -31.24 -22.37
CA HIS A 108 -7.39 -30.18 -22.27
C HIS A 108 -8.74 -30.73 -21.81
N ILE A 109 -9.40 -30.04 -20.89
CA ILE A 109 -10.77 -30.35 -20.46
C ILE A 109 -11.53 -29.06 -20.19
N GLU A 110 -12.79 -29.04 -20.60
CA GLU A 110 -13.78 -28.05 -20.21
C GLU A 110 -14.97 -28.70 -19.54
N GLN A 111 -15.44 -28.07 -18.46
CA GLN A 111 -16.67 -28.49 -17.77
C GLN A 111 -17.52 -27.26 -17.49
N GLY A 112 -18.83 -27.34 -17.78
CA GLY A 112 -19.78 -26.28 -17.45
C GLY A 112 -19.58 -24.96 -18.22
N THR A 113 -18.77 -24.93 -19.27
CA THR A 113 -18.45 -23.72 -20.06
C THR A 113 -19.51 -23.35 -21.09
N HIS A 114 -20.50 -24.22 -21.32
CA HIS A 114 -21.55 -24.06 -22.33
C HIS A 114 -22.64 -23.04 -21.96
N TYR A 115 -22.75 -22.65 -20.69
CA TYR A 115 -23.66 -21.60 -20.23
C TYR A 115 -22.92 -20.51 -19.46
N VAL A 116 -23.18 -19.24 -19.81
CA VAL A 116 -22.63 -18.10 -19.06
C VAL A 116 -23.61 -17.70 -17.97
N GLY A 117 -23.26 -17.98 -16.71
CA GLY A 117 -24.08 -17.61 -15.57
C GLY A 117 -24.14 -16.09 -15.36
N PRO A 118 -25.28 -15.53 -14.91
CA PRO A 118 -25.41 -14.09 -14.64
C PRO A 118 -24.54 -13.60 -13.47
N ARG A 119 -23.96 -14.53 -12.70
CA ARG A 119 -23.03 -14.24 -11.60
C ARG A 119 -21.57 -14.13 -12.07
N LEU A 120 -21.30 -14.44 -13.33
CA LEU A 120 -19.98 -14.34 -13.93
C LEU A 120 -19.85 -13.02 -14.68
N ARG A 121 -18.65 -12.46 -14.67
CA ARG A 121 -18.35 -11.22 -15.38
C ARG A 121 -18.27 -11.52 -16.87
N GLN A 122 -18.81 -10.61 -17.68
CA GLN A 122 -18.72 -10.67 -19.13
C GLN A 122 -18.05 -9.39 -19.62
N LEU A 123 -16.98 -9.54 -20.39
CA LEU A 123 -16.23 -8.43 -20.99
C LEU A 123 -16.43 -8.48 -22.49
N LEU A 124 -16.94 -7.40 -23.08
CA LEU A 124 -17.04 -7.26 -24.52
C LEU A 124 -15.74 -6.64 -25.04
N ILE A 125 -14.99 -7.41 -25.82
CA ILE A 125 -13.76 -6.96 -26.46
C ILE A 125 -14.04 -6.70 -27.95
N PRO A 126 -13.78 -5.49 -28.46
CA PRO A 126 -13.92 -5.20 -29.88
C PRO A 126 -13.09 -6.16 -30.74
N LYS A 127 -13.69 -6.68 -31.82
CA LYS A 127 -13.02 -7.53 -32.80
C LYS A 127 -13.63 -7.30 -34.19
N GLY A 128 -12.89 -6.62 -35.07
CA GLY A 128 -13.41 -6.17 -36.35
C GLY A 128 -14.57 -5.18 -36.13
N ASP A 129 -15.66 -5.38 -36.86
CA ASP A 129 -16.87 -4.56 -36.78
C ASP A 129 -17.83 -4.96 -35.65
N GLY A 130 -17.41 -5.88 -34.77
CA GLY A 130 -18.24 -6.41 -33.69
C GLY A 130 -17.48 -6.59 -32.38
N TYR A 131 -18.03 -7.45 -31.51
CA TYR A 131 -17.49 -7.74 -30.18
C TYR A 131 -17.42 -9.24 -29.93
N VAL A 132 -16.40 -9.66 -29.17
CA VAL A 132 -16.33 -11.00 -28.57
C VAL A 132 -16.58 -10.86 -27.08
N SER A 133 -17.52 -11.64 -26.55
CA SER A 133 -17.77 -11.74 -25.11
C SER A 133 -16.80 -12.72 -24.47
N LEU A 134 -16.06 -12.27 -23.46
CA LEU A 134 -15.13 -13.07 -22.68
C LEU A 134 -15.60 -13.18 -21.24
N THR A 135 -15.57 -14.40 -20.69
CA THR A 135 -15.83 -14.66 -19.27
C THR A 135 -14.52 -14.99 -18.57
N PRO A 136 -13.86 -14.03 -17.89
CA PRO A 136 -12.62 -14.31 -17.19
C PRO A 136 -12.86 -15.23 -15.99
N LEU A 137 -12.10 -16.31 -15.93
CA LEU A 137 -12.09 -17.27 -14.81
C LEU A 137 -10.80 -17.10 -14.00
N GLY A 138 -10.86 -17.37 -12.70
CA GLY A 138 -9.68 -17.28 -11.83
C GLY A 138 -8.86 -18.57 -11.82
N ALA A 139 -7.53 -18.44 -11.75
CA ALA A 139 -6.58 -19.54 -11.68
C ALA A 139 -5.85 -19.57 -10.34
N ALA A 140 -6.34 -20.39 -9.40
CA ALA A 140 -5.82 -20.43 -8.04
C ALA A 140 -4.38 -20.93 -7.96
N GLY A 141 -4.02 -21.96 -8.74
CA GLY A 141 -2.66 -22.48 -8.80
C GLY A 141 -1.66 -21.49 -9.39
N LEU A 142 -2.04 -20.70 -10.40
CA LEU A 142 -1.19 -19.62 -10.92
C LEU A 142 -0.90 -18.57 -9.82
N CYS A 143 -1.92 -18.20 -9.04
CA CYS A 143 -1.74 -17.29 -7.92
C CYS A 143 -0.79 -17.85 -6.84
N GLU A 144 -0.88 -19.15 -6.56
CA GLU A 144 0.04 -19.86 -5.67
C GLU A 144 1.48 -19.81 -6.20
N THR A 145 1.70 -20.11 -7.49
CA THR A 145 3.04 -20.03 -8.12
C THR A 145 3.64 -18.64 -7.99
N ILE A 146 2.89 -17.59 -8.33
CA ILE A 146 3.34 -16.19 -8.21
C ILE A 146 3.66 -15.84 -6.74
N ARG A 147 2.86 -16.35 -5.80
CA ARG A 147 3.10 -16.16 -4.37
C ARG A 147 4.37 -16.85 -3.90
N GLY A 148 4.60 -18.08 -4.32
CA GLY A 148 5.82 -18.84 -3.98
C GLY A 148 7.06 -18.04 -4.37
N VAL A 149 7.10 -17.51 -5.59
CA VAL A 149 8.20 -16.66 -6.07
C VAL A 149 8.33 -15.37 -5.26
N SER A 150 7.22 -14.67 -4.98
CA SER A 150 7.24 -13.44 -4.19
C SER A 150 7.70 -13.67 -2.74
N ASN A 151 7.24 -14.75 -2.09
CA ASN A 151 7.64 -15.10 -0.73
C ASN A 151 9.13 -15.45 -0.67
N LYS A 152 9.61 -16.30 -1.58
CA LYS A 152 11.04 -16.65 -1.67
C LYS A 152 11.90 -15.40 -1.84
N ARG A 153 11.54 -14.52 -2.79
CA ARG A 153 12.24 -13.23 -2.98
C ARG A 153 12.25 -12.37 -1.71
N GLN A 154 11.18 -12.40 -0.92
CA GLN A 154 11.14 -11.65 0.34
C GLN A 154 11.99 -12.30 1.43
N GLU A 155 12.10 -13.62 1.46
CA GLU A 155 12.99 -14.33 2.37
C GLU A 155 14.46 -14.08 2.00
N ASP A 156 14.80 -14.21 0.72
CA ASP A 156 16.12 -13.87 0.18
C ASP A 156 16.47 -12.40 0.52
N ARG A 157 15.55 -11.47 0.24
CA ARG A 157 15.72 -10.05 0.62
C ARG A 157 15.77 -9.82 2.12
N LYS A 158 15.12 -10.63 2.96
CA LYS A 158 15.25 -10.49 4.43
C LYS A 158 16.61 -10.98 4.91
N ALA A 159 17.15 -12.02 4.27
CA ALA A 159 18.52 -12.46 4.50
C ALA A 159 19.52 -11.37 4.09
N GLU A 160 19.30 -10.70 2.95
CA GLU A 160 20.12 -9.60 2.43
C GLU A 160 19.91 -8.24 3.14
N ALA A 161 18.68 -7.92 3.55
CA ALA A 161 18.31 -6.62 4.14
C ALA A 161 18.74 -6.45 5.61
N LYS A 162 19.44 -7.44 6.19
CA LYS A 162 20.33 -7.16 7.33
C LYS A 162 21.41 -6.11 6.98
N GLU A 163 21.60 -5.78 5.70
CA GLU A 163 22.67 -4.89 5.23
C GLU A 163 22.21 -3.64 4.44
N SER A 164 21.02 -3.60 3.81
CA SER A 164 20.71 -2.57 2.78
C SER A 164 19.39 -1.78 2.91
N GLY A 165 18.52 -2.03 3.91
CA GLY A 165 17.33 -1.20 4.16
C GLY A 165 16.26 -1.19 3.04
N ILE A 166 16.32 -2.12 2.08
CA ILE A 166 15.35 -2.20 0.97
C ILE A 166 13.97 -2.64 1.51
N GLY A 167 12.95 -1.81 1.26
CA GLY A 167 11.59 -1.99 1.77
C GLY A 167 10.86 -3.23 1.22
N ARG A 168 9.96 -3.78 2.06
CA ARG A 168 9.05 -4.89 1.71
C ARG A 168 8.12 -4.53 0.55
N ASP A 169 7.76 -5.50 -0.29
CA ASP A 169 6.69 -5.29 -1.27
C ASP A 169 5.39 -4.93 -0.52
N ARG A 170 4.77 -3.81 -0.89
CA ARG A 170 3.49 -3.38 -0.30
C ARG A 170 2.39 -4.35 -0.73
N ARG A 171 1.90 -5.15 0.22
CA ARG A 171 0.74 -6.03 0.03
C ARG A 171 -0.52 -5.28 0.45
N VAL A 172 -1.58 -5.33 -0.36
CA VAL A 172 -2.90 -4.85 0.05
C VAL A 172 -3.53 -5.84 1.03
N ARG A 173 -4.41 -5.35 1.90
CA ARG A 173 -5.17 -6.17 2.85
C ARG A 173 -5.97 -7.25 2.10
N GLN A 174 -6.08 -8.40 2.73
CA GLN A 174 -6.70 -9.62 2.21
C GLN A 174 -8.18 -9.42 1.89
N PHE A 175 -8.61 -9.85 0.71
CA PHE A 175 -10.01 -10.19 0.44
C PHE A 175 -10.11 -11.70 0.43
N SER A 176 -10.92 -12.28 1.32
CA SER A 176 -11.16 -13.72 1.34
C SER A 176 -12.17 -14.08 0.24
N VAL A 177 -11.84 -15.08 -0.57
CA VAL A 177 -12.78 -15.70 -1.51
C VAL A 177 -13.43 -16.91 -0.82
N GLY A 178 -14.76 -17.00 -0.87
CA GLY A 178 -15.53 -18.11 -0.27
C GLY A 178 -16.06 -17.89 1.15
N GLY A 179 -15.94 -16.69 1.72
CA GLY A 179 -16.53 -16.34 3.01
C GLY A 179 -16.05 -17.25 4.16
N SER A 180 -17.00 -17.85 4.89
CA SER A 180 -16.73 -18.75 6.02
C SER A 180 -16.30 -20.15 5.62
N ASN A 181 -16.58 -20.61 4.38
CA ASN A 181 -16.23 -21.95 3.92
C ASN A 181 -15.56 -21.93 2.53
N PRO A 182 -14.24 -21.70 2.46
CA PRO A 182 -13.51 -21.64 1.18
C PRO A 182 -13.45 -22.99 0.44
N GLN A 183 -13.69 -24.12 1.12
CA GLN A 183 -13.70 -25.46 0.49
C GLN A 183 -14.85 -25.62 -0.51
N ASN A 184 -15.90 -24.80 -0.40
CA ASN A 184 -16.97 -24.77 -1.40
C ASN A 184 -16.53 -24.14 -2.72
N VAL A 185 -15.39 -23.45 -2.73
CA VAL A 185 -14.84 -22.76 -3.91
C VAL A 185 -13.71 -23.57 -4.53
N GLY A 186 -12.76 -24.05 -3.73
CA GLY A 186 -11.57 -24.77 -4.19
C GLY A 186 -10.52 -24.90 -3.08
N GLY A 187 -9.53 -25.78 -3.27
CA GLY A 187 -8.49 -26.08 -2.30
C GLY A 187 -7.37 -25.04 -2.23
N ARG A 188 -7.10 -24.32 -3.33
CA ARG A 188 -6.03 -23.31 -3.42
C ARG A 188 -6.53 -21.87 -3.33
N VAL A 189 -7.81 -21.67 -3.05
CA VAL A 189 -8.48 -20.35 -3.05
C VAL A 189 -7.87 -19.37 -2.06
N ARG A 190 -7.28 -19.86 -0.96
CA ARG A 190 -6.56 -19.03 0.02
C ARG A 190 -5.30 -18.37 -0.56
N GLU A 191 -4.79 -18.92 -1.66
CA GLU A 191 -3.65 -18.41 -2.42
C GLU A 191 -4.06 -17.33 -3.43
N MET A 192 -5.34 -17.14 -3.69
CA MET A 192 -5.86 -16.06 -4.56
C MET A 192 -5.94 -14.73 -3.81
N ARG A 193 -4.78 -14.19 -3.43
CA ARG A 193 -4.70 -12.82 -2.87
C ARG A 193 -4.19 -11.86 -3.94
N PRO A 194 -4.81 -10.68 -4.11
CA PRO A 194 -4.39 -9.73 -5.12
C PRO A 194 -2.95 -9.27 -4.87
N PHE A 195 -2.12 -9.39 -5.90
CA PHE A 195 -0.84 -8.69 -5.95
C PHE A 195 -1.12 -7.28 -6.45
N VAL A 196 -0.92 -6.30 -5.58
CA VAL A 196 -0.89 -4.91 -5.99
C VAL A 196 0.55 -4.52 -6.16
N PHE A 197 1.00 -4.49 -7.42
CA PHE A 197 2.30 -3.93 -7.74
C PHE A 197 2.24 -2.44 -7.44
N ALA A 198 2.97 -2.00 -6.41
CA ALA A 198 2.95 -0.62 -5.91
C ALA A 198 3.56 0.43 -6.87
N ASN A 199 3.92 0.00 -8.09
CA ASN A 199 4.29 0.89 -9.19
C ASN A 199 3.02 1.37 -9.89
N PHE A 200 2.17 2.06 -9.14
CA PHE A 200 1.25 3.00 -9.75
C PHE A 200 2.06 4.06 -10.50
N PRO A 201 1.55 4.67 -11.58
CA PRO A 201 2.14 5.86 -12.15
C PRO A 201 2.35 6.87 -11.02
N ARG A 202 3.58 7.03 -10.54
CA ARG A 202 3.90 8.04 -9.55
C ARG A 202 4.04 9.32 -10.35
N ARG A 203 3.10 10.27 -10.20
CA ARG A 203 3.45 11.67 -10.49
C ARG A 203 4.72 11.99 -9.68
N TRP A 204 5.63 12.74 -10.28
CA TRP A 204 6.91 13.05 -9.64
C TRP A 204 6.66 13.64 -8.26
N GLU A 205 7.47 13.28 -7.26
CA GLU A 205 7.25 13.70 -5.87
C GLU A 205 7.15 15.23 -5.74
N SER A 206 7.91 15.96 -6.57
CA SER A 206 7.88 17.42 -6.66
C SER A 206 6.53 17.94 -7.17
N GLU A 207 5.96 17.35 -8.22
CA GLU A 207 4.64 17.70 -8.75
C GLU A 207 3.56 17.41 -7.70
N ARG A 208 3.59 16.24 -7.07
CA ARG A 208 2.63 15.87 -6.02
C ARG A 208 2.66 16.88 -4.87
N ARG A 209 3.86 17.31 -4.47
CA ARG A 209 4.06 18.32 -3.42
C ARG A 209 3.59 19.69 -3.89
N ALA A 210 3.84 20.08 -5.14
CA ALA A 210 3.32 21.32 -5.73
C ALA A 210 1.78 21.34 -5.74
N PHE A 211 1.13 20.27 -6.20
CA PHE A 211 -0.34 20.12 -6.14
C PHE A 211 -0.87 20.16 -4.70
N ALA A 212 -0.16 19.56 -3.75
CA ALA A 212 -0.55 19.58 -2.35
C ALA A 212 -0.50 21.01 -1.77
N ILE A 213 0.58 21.76 -2.01
CA ILE A 213 0.70 23.16 -1.58
C ILE A 213 -0.36 24.01 -2.31
N TYR A 214 -0.53 23.82 -3.62
CA TYR A 214 -1.53 24.52 -4.41
C TYR A 214 -2.93 24.33 -3.83
N HIS A 215 -3.39 23.10 -3.56
CA HIS A 215 -4.76 22.87 -3.07
C HIS A 215 -4.95 23.09 -1.57
N LYS A 216 -3.94 22.81 -0.73
CA LYS A 216 -4.08 22.80 0.74
C LYS A 216 -3.45 24.02 1.44
N GLY A 217 -2.71 24.84 0.71
CA GLY A 217 -1.90 25.91 1.28
C GLY A 217 -0.55 25.44 1.81
N PHE A 218 0.30 26.40 2.15
CA PHE A 218 1.59 26.15 2.78
C PHE A 218 1.46 26.18 4.31
N TRP A 219 1.88 25.08 4.93
CA TRP A 219 1.89 24.93 6.38
C TRP A 219 3.31 24.71 6.87
N PRO A 220 3.95 25.74 7.46
CA PRO A 220 5.30 25.61 7.95
C PRO A 220 5.37 24.76 9.22
N PHE A 221 6.54 24.18 9.47
CA PHE A 221 6.85 23.51 10.73
C PHE A 221 8.00 24.22 11.44
N LEU A 222 8.04 24.12 12.77
CA LEU A 222 9.15 24.65 13.56
C LEU A 222 10.26 23.59 13.66
N PRO A 223 11.51 23.91 13.28
CA PRO A 223 12.61 22.96 13.40
C PRO A 223 12.86 22.61 14.87
N LYS A 224 12.76 21.31 15.19
CA LYS A 224 12.91 20.80 16.56
C LYS A 224 14.16 21.32 17.27
N ARG A 225 15.32 21.31 16.60
CA ARG A 225 16.59 21.81 17.14
C ARG A 225 16.55 23.28 17.56
N LEU A 226 15.86 24.13 16.80
CA LEU A 226 15.76 25.56 17.12
C LEU A 226 14.80 25.79 18.30
N VAL A 227 13.70 25.03 18.35
CA VAL A 227 12.76 25.08 19.47
C VAL A 227 13.39 24.57 20.76
N GLU A 228 14.11 23.44 20.71
CA GLU A 228 14.85 22.91 21.86
C GLU A 228 15.87 23.92 22.37
N ARG A 229 16.67 24.52 21.46
CA ARG A 229 17.64 25.54 21.84
C ARG A 229 16.99 26.75 22.52
N TYR A 230 15.83 27.18 22.06
CA TYR A 230 15.07 28.27 22.69
C TYR A 230 14.50 27.85 24.05
N ALA A 231 13.95 26.64 24.15
CA ALA A 231 13.40 26.11 25.39
C ALA A 231 14.49 25.95 26.48
N ASP A 232 15.68 25.47 26.10
CA ASP A 232 16.83 25.35 27.00
C ASP A 232 17.31 26.72 27.48
N TRP A 233 17.42 27.69 26.57
CA TRP A 233 17.75 29.07 26.93
C TRP A 233 16.72 29.64 27.93
N LEU A 234 15.42 29.50 27.65
CA LEU A 234 14.36 30.01 28.51
C LEU A 234 14.41 29.36 29.91
N LYS A 235 14.68 28.05 29.98
CA LYS A 235 14.83 27.31 31.24
C LYS A 235 16.02 27.83 32.06
N ILE A 236 17.15 28.10 31.42
CA ILE A 236 18.34 28.65 32.08
C ILE A 236 18.05 30.04 32.65
N GLN A 237 17.40 30.91 31.87
CA GLN A 237 17.17 32.30 32.29
C GLN A 237 16.08 32.42 33.37
N LYS A 238 15.07 31.56 33.35
CA LYS A 238 14.05 31.49 34.41
C LYS A 238 14.60 30.92 35.72
N GLY A 239 15.54 29.97 35.63
CA GLY A 239 16.09 29.30 36.80
C GLY A 239 14.98 28.68 37.67
N PRO A 240 14.90 28.97 38.99
CA PRO A 240 13.83 28.50 39.86
C PRO A 240 12.54 29.32 39.76
N HIS A 241 12.57 30.48 39.09
CA HIS A 241 11.41 31.37 39.00
C HIS A 241 10.47 30.96 37.87
N PRO A 242 9.14 31.13 38.05
CA PRO A 242 8.16 30.81 37.01
C PRO A 242 8.22 31.78 35.81
N GLU A 243 8.64 33.02 36.08
CA GLU A 243 8.66 34.12 35.12
C GLU A 243 10.09 34.54 34.78
N LEU A 244 10.26 35.05 33.55
CA LEU A 244 11.52 35.62 33.11
C LEU A 244 11.63 37.07 33.60
N LEU A 245 12.65 37.38 34.41
CA LEU A 245 13.01 38.75 34.75
C LEU A 245 13.65 39.44 33.54
N VAL A 246 12.85 40.16 32.77
CA VAL A 246 13.27 40.75 31.50
C VAL A 246 14.21 41.93 31.74
N THR A 247 15.46 41.79 31.31
CA THR A 247 16.41 42.91 31.11
C THR A 247 16.53 43.22 29.62
N MET A 248 17.01 44.41 29.25
CA MET A 248 17.23 44.78 27.84
C MET A 248 18.12 43.76 27.12
N ARG A 249 19.20 43.31 27.78
CA ARG A 249 20.10 42.28 27.23
C ARG A 249 19.38 40.95 26.98
N LEU A 250 18.55 40.50 27.91
CA LEU A 250 17.78 39.25 27.74
C LEU A 250 16.73 39.36 26.64
N LYS A 251 16.13 40.55 26.47
CA LYS A 251 15.20 40.82 25.36
C LYS A 251 15.90 40.66 24.00
N GLU A 252 17.09 41.24 23.84
CA GLU A 252 17.89 41.11 22.61
C GLU A 252 18.33 39.66 22.33
N GLU A 253 18.66 38.89 23.36
CA GLU A 253 19.01 37.47 23.22
C GLU A 253 17.79 36.61 22.85
N GLU A 254 16.63 36.84 23.48
CA GLU A 254 15.36 36.19 23.13
C GLU A 254 15.00 36.47 21.67
N GLU A 255 15.10 37.72 21.25
CA GLU A 255 14.81 38.16 19.89
C GLU A 255 15.68 37.43 18.86
N LYS A 256 16.96 37.16 19.16
CA LYS A 256 17.83 36.35 18.27
C LYS A 256 17.29 34.94 18.08
N HIS A 257 16.83 34.27 19.14
CA HIS A 257 16.24 32.94 19.05
C HIS A 257 14.96 32.94 18.21
N ILE A 258 14.09 33.91 18.46
CA ILE A 258 12.82 34.05 17.74
C ILE A 258 13.04 34.39 16.27
N ARG A 259 13.94 35.32 15.94
CA ARG A 259 14.30 35.64 14.55
C ARG A 259 14.86 34.44 13.78
N LEU A 260 15.63 33.57 14.43
CA LEU A 260 16.12 32.33 13.80
C LEU A 260 14.97 31.37 13.44
N LEU A 261 13.96 31.25 14.33
CA LEU A 261 12.76 30.45 14.06
C LEU A 261 11.97 31.02 12.89
N VAL A 262 11.71 32.34 12.89
CA VAL A 262 10.99 33.03 11.82
C VAL A 262 11.71 32.88 10.48
N LYS A 263 13.02 33.15 10.43
CA LYS A 263 13.83 32.95 9.21
C LYS A 263 13.78 31.53 8.67
N SER A 264 13.75 30.53 9.55
CA SER A 264 13.62 29.13 9.12
C SER A 264 12.25 28.82 8.54
N VAL A 265 11.20 29.48 9.01
CA VAL A 265 9.85 29.35 8.45
C VAL A 265 9.77 30.06 7.10
N GLU A 266 10.36 31.25 6.97
CA GLU A 266 10.45 31.99 5.71
C GLU A 266 11.21 31.20 4.63
N ALA A 267 12.33 30.58 4.98
CA ALA A 267 13.08 29.73 4.03
C ALA A 267 12.26 28.52 3.54
N GLN A 268 11.40 27.95 4.40
CA GLN A 268 10.47 26.89 3.97
C GLN A 268 9.41 27.43 3.01
N ALA A 269 8.90 28.63 3.26
CA ALA A 269 7.91 29.28 2.42
C ALA A 269 8.49 29.66 1.05
N GLU A 270 9.72 30.17 1.01
CA GLU A 270 10.46 30.45 -0.21
C GLU A 270 10.68 29.18 -1.04
N SER A 271 11.12 28.08 -0.40
CA SER A 271 11.25 26.78 -1.07
C SER A 271 9.91 26.29 -1.65
N ALA A 272 8.80 26.51 -0.94
CA ALA A 272 7.47 26.18 -1.41
C ALA A 272 7.03 27.05 -2.60
N ALA A 273 7.31 28.35 -2.57
CA ALA A 273 7.03 29.28 -3.65
C ALA A 273 7.83 28.93 -4.92
N THR A 274 9.12 28.65 -4.80
CA THR A 274 9.98 28.19 -5.92
C THR A 274 9.46 26.88 -6.52
N LEU A 275 8.95 25.97 -5.68
CA LEU A 275 8.37 24.72 -6.16
C LEU A 275 7.05 24.93 -6.93
N LEU A 276 6.21 25.88 -6.50
CA LEU A 276 4.99 26.24 -7.22
C LEU A 276 5.31 26.89 -8.57
N ASP A 277 6.29 27.80 -8.61
CA ASP A 277 6.70 28.48 -9.84
C ASP A 277 7.29 27.48 -10.85
N LYS A 278 8.15 26.57 -10.40
CA LYS A 278 8.72 25.50 -11.23
C LYS A 278 7.67 24.61 -11.91
N HIS A 279 6.50 24.44 -11.30
CA HIS A 279 5.44 23.57 -11.78
C HIS A 279 4.19 24.36 -12.24
N ARG A 280 4.35 25.66 -12.54
CA ARG A 280 3.24 26.55 -12.91
C ARG A 280 2.48 26.09 -14.16
N ASP A 281 3.18 25.45 -15.09
CA ASP A 281 2.70 24.90 -16.36
C ASP A 281 1.74 23.71 -16.18
N VAL A 282 1.95 22.89 -15.14
CA VAL A 282 1.12 21.71 -14.84
C VAL A 282 0.04 21.97 -13.79
N LEU A 283 0.11 23.09 -13.07
CA LEU A 283 -0.86 23.46 -12.05
C LEU A 283 -2.14 24.05 -12.68
N PRO A 284 -3.33 23.81 -12.10
CA PRO A 284 -4.59 24.32 -12.66
C PRO A 284 -4.65 25.85 -12.56
N ALA A 285 -4.29 26.56 -13.63
CA ALA A 285 -4.25 28.03 -13.74
C ALA A 285 -3.29 28.76 -12.78
N SER A 286 -2.82 29.93 -13.22
CA SER A 286 -1.83 30.77 -12.54
C SER A 286 -2.25 31.04 -11.07
N PRO A 287 -1.32 31.08 -10.10
CA PRO A 287 -1.62 31.36 -8.68
C PRO A 287 -2.41 32.66 -8.47
N GLU A 288 -2.32 33.60 -9.42
CA GLU A 288 -3.05 34.86 -9.46
C GLU A 288 -4.55 34.71 -9.78
N THR A 289 -4.97 33.56 -10.31
CA THR A 289 -6.33 33.26 -10.80
C THR A 289 -7.01 32.13 -10.03
N LYS A 290 -6.64 31.92 -8.76
CA LYS A 290 -7.47 31.06 -7.92
C LYS A 290 -8.80 31.77 -7.62
N PRO A 291 -9.95 31.17 -7.95
CA PRO A 291 -11.23 31.62 -7.41
C PRO A 291 -11.23 31.31 -5.91
N ASP A 292 -11.26 32.36 -5.08
CA ASP A 292 -11.92 32.47 -3.77
C ASP A 292 -11.74 31.38 -2.68
N THR A 293 -10.85 30.41 -2.82
CA THR A 293 -10.71 29.32 -1.81
C THR A 293 -9.71 29.61 -0.70
N LEU A 294 -8.85 30.61 -0.88
CA LEU A 294 -7.94 31.11 0.15
C LEU A 294 -8.09 32.63 0.15
N SER A 295 -8.66 33.19 1.22
CA SER A 295 -8.79 34.64 1.38
C SER A 295 -7.43 35.32 1.15
N PRO A 296 -7.37 36.45 0.42
CA PRO A 296 -6.15 37.25 0.15
C PRO A 296 -5.31 37.65 1.39
N CYS A 297 -5.82 37.41 2.59
CA CYS A 297 -5.18 37.70 3.88
C CYS A 297 -5.08 36.46 4.79
N SER A 298 -5.07 35.25 4.22
CA SER A 298 -4.86 34.04 5.01
C SER A 298 -3.40 33.94 5.48
N LEU A 299 -3.18 33.32 6.65
CA LEU A 299 -1.84 33.17 7.22
C LEU A 299 -0.90 32.44 6.23
N GLU A 300 -1.43 31.44 5.54
CA GLU A 300 -0.74 30.58 4.58
C GLU A 300 -0.31 31.34 3.32
N GLN A 301 -1.14 32.25 2.83
CA GLN A 301 -0.81 33.08 1.66
C GLN A 301 0.26 34.12 1.99
N GLY A 302 0.17 34.80 3.14
CA GLY A 302 1.20 35.77 3.52
C GLY A 302 2.57 35.15 3.83
N TRP A 303 2.64 33.84 4.12
CA TRP A 303 3.91 33.10 4.11
C TRP A 303 4.51 33.00 2.71
N LEU A 304 3.71 32.61 1.72
CA LEU A 304 4.14 32.42 0.33
C LEU A 304 4.38 33.73 -0.44
N GLN A 305 3.60 34.77 -0.12
CA GLN A 305 3.62 36.07 -0.80
C GLN A 305 3.83 37.18 0.23
N PRO A 306 5.08 37.62 0.46
CA PRO A 306 5.39 38.67 1.42
C PRO A 306 4.65 40.01 1.17
N THR A 307 4.27 40.28 -0.08
CA THR A 307 3.51 41.48 -0.48
C THR A 307 2.09 41.53 0.11
N LEU A 308 1.53 40.40 0.54
CA LEU A 308 0.19 40.31 1.15
C LEU A 308 0.19 40.48 2.68
N ARG A 309 1.37 40.67 3.30
CA ARG A 309 1.51 40.76 4.78
C ARG A 309 0.99 42.10 5.31
N SER A 310 -0.25 42.12 5.77
CA SER A 310 -0.85 43.25 6.47
C SER A 310 -0.52 43.27 7.98
N PRO A 311 -0.79 44.37 8.71
CA PRO A 311 -0.68 44.38 10.18
C PRO A 311 -1.52 43.27 10.84
N ALA A 312 -2.72 42.99 10.30
CA ALA A 312 -3.55 41.90 10.76
C ALA A 312 -2.90 40.53 10.54
N TRP A 313 -2.19 40.34 9.43
CA TRP A 313 -1.41 39.13 9.18
C TRP A 313 -0.27 38.97 10.20
N ARG A 314 0.44 40.04 10.56
CA ARG A 314 1.53 39.97 11.56
C ARG A 314 1.01 39.54 12.94
N ALA A 315 -0.13 40.10 13.37
CA ALA A 315 -0.79 39.68 14.61
C ALA A 315 -1.20 38.20 14.57
N ALA A 316 -1.79 37.74 13.46
CA ALA A 316 -2.17 36.33 13.29
C ALA A 316 -0.94 35.39 13.26
N MET A 317 0.15 35.82 12.62
CA MET A 317 1.42 35.07 12.57
C MET A 317 2.05 34.95 13.96
N ALA A 318 2.09 36.05 14.71
CA ALA A 318 2.60 36.09 16.07
C ALA A 318 1.83 35.12 16.97
N GLN A 319 0.49 35.19 16.95
CA GLN A 319 -0.38 34.27 17.69
C GLN A 319 -0.12 32.82 17.31
N TRP A 320 -0.09 32.51 16.01
CA TRP A 320 0.18 31.15 15.52
C TRP A 320 1.53 30.62 16.02
N LEU A 321 2.59 31.42 15.97
CA LEU A 321 3.93 30.97 16.37
C LEU A 321 4.01 30.74 17.88
N VAL A 322 3.42 31.61 18.69
CA VAL A 322 3.33 31.46 20.15
C VAL A 322 2.55 30.19 20.51
N GLU A 323 1.41 29.94 19.85
CA GLU A 323 0.63 28.72 20.07
C GLU A 323 1.38 27.46 19.67
N LYS A 324 2.13 27.51 18.55
CA LYS A 324 2.96 26.38 18.10
C LYS A 324 4.10 26.10 19.06
N LEU A 325 4.75 27.13 19.59
CA LEU A 325 5.82 26.98 20.59
C LEU A 325 5.28 26.39 21.90
N ALA A 326 4.17 26.92 22.42
CA ALA A 326 3.54 26.39 23.63
C ALA A 326 3.11 24.92 23.50
N ASN A 327 2.66 24.52 22.31
CA ASN A 327 2.20 23.15 22.06
C ASN A 327 3.30 22.23 21.52
N PHE A 328 4.53 22.72 21.38
CA PHE A 328 5.64 21.94 20.85
C PHE A 328 6.03 20.83 21.84
N ARG A 329 6.14 19.60 21.33
CA ARG A 329 6.53 18.43 22.13
C ARG A 329 8.06 18.29 22.11
N LEU A 330 8.69 18.58 23.25
CA LEU A 330 10.15 18.48 23.44
C LEU A 330 10.57 17.03 23.70
N GLY A 331 9.73 16.26 24.40
CA GLY A 331 10.00 14.86 24.74
C GLY A 331 8.81 14.19 25.43
N HIS A 332 9.07 13.10 26.15
CA HIS A 332 8.08 12.41 26.98
C HIS A 332 8.65 12.19 28.39
N THR A 333 7.79 12.21 29.40
CA THR A 333 8.13 11.77 30.76
C THR A 333 8.29 10.24 30.81
N SER A 334 8.80 9.71 31.92
CA SER A 334 8.85 8.27 32.19
C SER A 334 7.49 7.58 32.04
N ASP A 335 6.41 8.31 32.34
CA ASP A 335 5.03 7.82 32.30
C ASP A 335 4.37 8.05 30.92
N GLY A 336 5.14 8.49 29.92
CA GLY A 336 4.66 8.66 28.54
C GLY A 336 3.91 9.96 28.25
N HIS A 337 3.84 10.90 29.21
CA HIS A 337 3.19 12.20 28.97
C HIS A 337 4.13 13.15 28.21
N PRO A 338 3.62 13.93 27.22
CA PRO A 338 4.45 14.81 26.42
C PRO A 338 4.96 16.00 27.25
N ILE A 339 6.27 16.21 27.23
CA ILE A 339 6.92 17.40 27.79
C ILE A 339 6.76 18.54 26.79
N ARG A 340 6.16 19.65 27.23
CA ARG A 340 5.93 20.86 26.43
C ARG A 340 6.71 22.03 27.00
N MET A 341 6.84 23.08 26.19
CA MET A 341 7.43 24.33 26.64
C MET A 341 6.48 25.04 27.63
N LEU A 342 6.99 25.38 28.81
CA LEU A 342 6.23 26.07 29.86
C LEU A 342 6.23 27.58 29.60
N LEU A 343 5.28 28.04 28.78
CA LEU A 343 5.02 29.46 28.54
C LEU A 343 3.89 29.96 29.44
N THR A 344 4.19 30.91 30.33
CA THR A 344 3.19 31.60 31.15
C THR A 344 2.35 32.57 30.30
N PRO A 345 1.21 33.08 30.81
CA PRO A 345 0.49 34.16 30.14
C PRO A 345 1.36 35.39 29.85
N GLU A 346 2.26 35.79 30.76
CA GLU A 346 3.19 36.90 30.50
C GLU A 346 4.17 36.58 29.36
N ASP A 347 4.69 35.36 29.29
CA ASP A 347 5.59 34.96 28.19
C ASP A 347 4.87 35.03 26.84
N ARG A 348 3.62 34.55 26.78
CA ARG A 348 2.82 34.59 25.55
C ARG A 348 2.58 36.03 25.10
N HIS A 349 2.24 36.91 26.03
CA HIS A 349 2.03 38.33 25.74
C HIS A 349 3.31 39.01 25.25
N ARG A 350 4.44 38.77 25.94
CA ARG A 350 5.77 39.29 25.57
C ARG A 350 6.19 38.82 24.18
N LEU A 351 6.07 37.52 23.91
CA LEU A 351 6.43 36.94 22.61
C LEU A 351 5.54 37.43 21.49
N THR A 352 4.23 37.62 21.74
CA THR A 352 3.31 38.16 20.74
C THR A 352 3.75 39.56 20.32
N ARG A 353 4.02 40.46 21.28
CA ARG A 353 4.52 41.82 20.98
C ARG A 353 5.85 41.81 20.24
N MET A 354 6.79 40.96 20.67
CA MET A 354 8.08 40.82 19.99
C MET A 354 7.91 40.36 18.53
N LEU A 355 7.00 39.42 18.28
CA LEU A 355 6.74 38.88 16.95
C LEU A 355 5.97 39.81 16.01
N GLU A 356 5.20 40.75 16.56
CA GLU A 356 4.55 41.80 15.76
C GLU A 356 5.57 42.85 15.24
N GLU A 357 6.70 43.00 15.93
CA GLU A 357 7.82 43.90 15.60
C GLU A 357 8.90 43.25 14.71
N VAL A 358 8.93 41.91 14.63
CA VAL A 358 9.87 41.11 13.82
C VAL A 358 9.36 40.95 12.40
#